data_AF-A0A2D7T8R1-F1
#
_entry.id   AF-A0A2D7T8R1-F1
#
_cell.length_a   1.000
_cell.length_b   1.000
_cell.length_c   1.000
_cell.angle_alpha   90.00
_cell.angle_beta   90.00
_cell.angle_gamma   90.00
#
_symmetry.space_group_name_H-M   'P 1'
#
loop_
_entity.id
_entity.type
_entity.pdbx_description
1 polymer ?
#
loop_
_entity_poly.entity_id
_entity_poly.type
_entity_poly.pdbx_seq_one_letter_code
_entity_poly.pdbx_strand_id
1 'polypeptide(L)'
;MSAGDMQSSLKIPKKRIAMIIGKGGDTKRMLIEKSGCKSIFVDSNTGDVTITWGEPGTFDPLMMMKVPDMIKAIGRGMNPKKAMSLLDDEMLFELIELKSFVGKKANQQRRIRSRIIGSEGKIRKRLEALTNCEITVYGGTVVIIGDDLGLPMASDAIKKLLNGAEHGPVLKRLELIRKKQRITSKYLDSIHTKEPSSGFEHLVPGLSDVAERRNRRYKNSQPDINNEEDLSELMELSDDETIDWAEE
;
A
#
# COMPACT_ATOMS: atom_id res chain seq x y z
N MET A 1 -29.68 1.78 30.00
CA MET A 1 -29.33 0.37 29.67
C MET A 1 -27.82 0.35 29.56
N SER A 2 -27.11 -0.31 30.50
CA SER A 2 -25.65 -0.45 30.37
C SER A 2 -25.39 -1.20 29.07
N ALA A 3 -24.74 -0.55 28.10
CA ALA A 3 -24.26 -1.26 26.92
C ALA A 3 -23.29 -2.33 27.42
N GLY A 4 -23.62 -3.60 27.20
CA GLY A 4 -22.76 -4.70 27.65
C GLY A 4 -21.41 -4.64 26.94
N ASP A 5 -20.36 -5.09 27.62
CA ASP A 5 -19.04 -5.30 27.01
C ASP A 5 -19.19 -6.14 25.72
N MET A 6 -18.57 -5.70 24.63
CA MET A 6 -18.54 -6.48 23.39
C MET A 6 -17.55 -7.64 23.53
N GLN A 7 -17.90 -8.80 22.96
CA GLN A 7 -17.04 -9.99 23.03
C GLN A 7 -16.81 -10.59 21.65
N SER A 8 -15.61 -11.10 21.44
CA SER A 8 -15.23 -11.89 20.26
C SER A 8 -14.65 -13.21 20.73
N SER A 9 -15.05 -14.33 20.11
CA SER A 9 -14.53 -15.65 20.48
C SER A 9 -13.92 -16.36 19.28
N LEU A 10 -12.86 -17.12 19.54
CA LEU A 10 -12.20 -17.96 18.55
C LEU A 10 -11.58 -19.19 19.20
N LYS A 11 -11.26 -20.19 18.39
CA LYS A 11 -10.64 -21.44 18.87
C LYS A 11 -9.22 -21.60 18.35
N ILE A 12 -8.31 -21.96 19.25
CA ILE A 12 -6.92 -22.27 18.91
C ILE A 12 -6.57 -23.73 19.20
N PRO A 13 -5.56 -24.31 18.51
CA PRO A 13 -5.07 -25.64 18.84
C PRO A 13 -4.52 -25.70 20.28
N LYS A 14 -4.92 -26.72 21.05
CA LYS A 14 -4.50 -26.88 22.47
C LYS A 14 -2.99 -26.79 22.69
N LYS A 15 -2.21 -27.37 21.76
CA LYS A 15 -0.74 -27.36 21.77
C LYS A 15 -0.12 -25.95 21.70
N ARG A 16 -0.90 -24.92 21.40
CA ARG A 16 -0.45 -23.54 21.21
C ARG A 16 -0.98 -22.57 22.27
N ILE A 17 -1.81 -23.03 23.20
CA ILE A 17 -2.34 -22.22 24.31
C ILE A 17 -1.21 -21.56 25.11
N ALA A 18 -0.16 -22.33 25.44
CA ALA A 18 0.99 -21.84 26.19
C ALA A 18 1.72 -20.67 25.49
N MET A 19 1.70 -20.61 24.15
CA MET A 19 2.33 -19.50 23.41
C MET A 19 1.55 -18.18 23.55
N ILE A 20 0.22 -18.26 23.73
CA ILE A 20 -0.64 -17.08 23.91
C ILE A 20 -0.55 -16.56 25.34
N ILE A 21 -0.50 -17.48 26.32
CA ILE A 21 -0.35 -17.11 27.74
C ILE A 21 1.07 -16.58 27.99
N GLY A 22 2.10 -17.30 27.54
CA GLY A 22 3.50 -17.00 27.83
C GLY A 22 3.93 -17.40 29.24
N LYS A 23 5.24 -17.29 29.53
CA LYS A 23 5.77 -17.52 30.88
C LYS A 23 5.15 -16.48 31.82
N GLY A 24 4.54 -16.92 32.93
CA GLY A 24 3.92 -16.00 33.91
C GLY A 24 2.79 -15.11 33.37
N GLY A 25 2.25 -15.40 32.18
CA GLY A 25 1.23 -14.55 31.54
C GLY A 25 1.79 -13.35 30.76
N ASP A 26 3.11 -13.27 30.54
CA ASP A 26 3.76 -12.10 29.95
C ASP A 26 3.30 -11.84 28.50
N THR A 27 3.17 -12.88 27.69
CA THR A 27 2.66 -12.73 26.31
C THR A 27 1.23 -12.22 26.33
N LYS A 28 0.36 -12.80 27.17
CA LYS A 28 -1.02 -12.35 27.29
C LYS A 28 -1.11 -10.87 27.69
N ARG A 29 -0.29 -10.42 28.65
CA ARG A 29 -0.24 -9.02 29.08
C ARG A 29 0.17 -8.11 27.94
N MET A 30 1.23 -8.48 27.21
CA MET A 30 1.69 -7.76 26.01
C MET A 30 0.60 -7.69 24.92
N LEU A 31 -0.13 -8.78 24.69
CA LEU A 31 -1.22 -8.80 23.71
C LEU A 31 -2.33 -7.82 24.10
N ILE A 32 -2.74 -7.82 25.38
CA ILE A 32 -3.78 -6.92 25.90
C ILE A 32 -3.35 -5.46 25.77
N GLU A 33 -2.14 -5.12 26.22
CA GLU A 33 -1.61 -3.75 26.21
C GLU A 33 -1.58 -3.16 24.79
N LYS A 34 -1.10 -3.93 23.82
CA LYS A 34 -0.95 -3.48 22.44
C LYS A 34 -2.26 -3.47 21.64
N SER A 35 -3.20 -4.33 21.98
CA SER A 35 -4.50 -4.40 21.31
C SER A 35 -5.52 -3.39 21.83
N GLY A 36 -5.30 -2.85 23.03
CA GLY A 36 -6.27 -1.99 23.71
C GLY A 36 -7.55 -2.71 24.14
N CYS A 37 -7.59 -4.05 24.09
CA CYS A 37 -8.75 -4.80 24.59
C CYS A 37 -8.78 -4.83 26.12
N LYS A 38 -9.97 -5.04 26.70
CA LYS A 38 -10.17 -5.05 28.15
C LYS A 38 -9.58 -6.30 28.78
N SER A 39 -9.81 -7.46 28.18
CA SER A 39 -9.22 -8.73 28.64
C SER A 39 -9.22 -9.82 27.57
N ILE A 40 -8.28 -10.76 27.69
CA ILE A 40 -8.24 -11.99 26.89
C ILE A 40 -8.35 -13.19 27.83
N PHE A 41 -9.46 -13.91 27.80
CA PHE A 41 -9.62 -15.18 28.51
C PHE A 41 -9.25 -16.34 27.58
N VAL A 42 -8.53 -17.33 28.12
CA VAL A 42 -8.11 -18.52 27.37
C VAL A 42 -8.45 -19.76 28.20
N ASP A 43 -9.40 -20.56 27.72
CA ASP A 43 -9.72 -21.85 28.31
C ASP A 43 -8.61 -22.86 27.94
N SER A 44 -7.88 -23.29 28.96
CA SER A 44 -6.75 -24.22 28.81
C SER A 44 -7.17 -25.65 28.40
N ASN A 45 -8.42 -26.03 28.68
CA ASN A 45 -8.96 -27.35 28.39
C ASN A 45 -9.52 -27.43 26.98
N THR A 46 -10.27 -26.42 26.54
CA THR A 46 -10.93 -26.43 25.21
C THR A 46 -10.11 -25.75 24.12
N GLY A 47 -9.25 -24.80 24.48
CA GLY A 47 -8.57 -23.90 23.56
C GLY A 47 -9.43 -22.76 23.03
N ASP A 48 -10.57 -22.50 23.69
CA ASP A 48 -11.43 -21.37 23.36
C ASP A 48 -10.82 -20.09 23.95
N VAL A 49 -10.79 -19.05 23.13
CA VAL A 49 -10.24 -17.73 23.47
C VAL A 49 -11.37 -16.73 23.35
N THR A 50 -11.64 -16.01 24.44
CA THR A 50 -12.64 -14.95 24.50
C THR A 50 -11.92 -13.62 24.69
N ILE A 51 -12.09 -12.71 23.76
CA ILE A 51 -11.59 -11.35 23.82
C ILE A 51 -12.76 -10.47 24.28
N THR A 52 -12.58 -9.77 25.38
CA THR A 52 -13.55 -8.80 25.89
C THR A 52 -13.09 -7.41 25.55
N TRP A 53 -13.97 -6.65 24.93
CA TRP A 53 -13.82 -5.24 24.58
C TRP A 53 -14.64 -4.40 25.55
N GLY A 54 -14.33 -3.11 25.63
CA GLY A 54 -15.11 -2.18 26.45
C GLY A 54 -16.49 -1.89 25.86
N GLU A 55 -17.09 -0.81 26.33
CA GLU A 55 -18.34 -0.31 25.77
C GLU A 55 -18.14 0.15 24.31
N PRO A 56 -19.15 0.02 23.44
CA PRO A 56 -19.07 0.51 22.07
C PRO A 56 -18.63 1.99 22.05
N GLY A 57 -17.57 2.29 21.28
CA GLY A 57 -16.98 3.64 21.19
C GLY A 57 -15.78 3.89 22.11
N THR A 58 -15.47 2.99 23.05
CA THR A 58 -14.27 3.12 23.90
C THR A 58 -13.03 2.43 23.34
N PHE A 59 -13.17 1.69 22.23
CA PHE A 59 -12.10 0.90 21.63
C PHE A 59 -12.06 1.14 20.12
N ASP A 60 -10.90 0.88 19.51
CA ASP A 60 -10.71 0.98 18.07
C ASP A 60 -11.40 -0.20 17.34
N PRO A 61 -12.40 0.07 16.47
CA PRO A 61 -13.05 -0.98 15.68
C PRO A 61 -12.07 -1.77 14.79
N LEU A 62 -10.99 -1.16 14.32
CA LEU A 62 -9.98 -1.83 13.49
C LEU A 62 -9.22 -2.88 14.31
N MET A 63 -8.84 -2.55 15.55
CA MET A 63 -8.22 -3.50 16.47
C MET A 63 -9.16 -4.67 16.78
N MET A 64 -10.46 -4.40 16.93
CA MET A 64 -11.46 -5.46 17.14
C MET A 64 -11.49 -6.47 15.98
N MET A 65 -11.27 -6.02 14.75
CA MET A 65 -11.18 -6.89 13.58
C MET A 65 -9.82 -7.62 13.49
N LYS A 66 -8.71 -6.94 13.79
CA LYS A 66 -7.34 -7.47 13.61
C LYS A 66 -6.89 -8.42 14.72
N VAL A 67 -7.31 -8.21 15.97
CA VAL A 67 -6.84 -8.99 17.13
C VAL A 67 -7.24 -10.46 17.08
N PRO A 68 -8.46 -10.85 16.69
CA PRO A 68 -8.80 -12.25 16.45
C PRO A 68 -7.86 -12.91 15.43
N ASP A 69 -7.52 -12.22 14.34
CA ASP A 69 -6.59 -12.73 13.33
C ASP A 69 -5.15 -12.83 13.84
N MET A 70 -4.71 -11.89 14.69
CA MET A 70 -3.42 -11.98 15.39
C MET A 70 -3.35 -13.22 16.29
N ILE A 71 -4.38 -13.45 17.13
CA ILE A 71 -4.44 -14.63 18.00
C ILE A 71 -4.49 -15.91 17.16
N LYS A 72 -5.23 -15.91 16.05
CA LYS A 72 -5.28 -17.01 15.09
C LYS A 72 -3.91 -17.27 14.46
N ALA A 73 -3.15 -16.24 14.09
CA ALA A 73 -1.79 -16.35 13.57
C ALA A 73 -0.85 -17.05 14.57
N ILE A 74 -0.88 -16.65 15.85
CA ILE A 74 -0.09 -17.27 16.93
C ILE A 74 -0.49 -18.73 17.15
N GLY A 75 -1.81 -19.00 17.14
CA GLY A 75 -2.38 -20.36 17.20
C GLY A 75 -1.98 -21.23 16.01
N ARG A 76 -1.61 -20.62 14.88
CA ARG A 76 -1.11 -21.28 13.66
C ARG A 76 0.40 -21.15 13.49
N GLY A 77 1.14 -21.05 14.59
CA GLY A 77 2.58 -21.22 14.60
C GLY A 77 3.40 -19.94 14.61
N MET A 78 2.78 -18.78 14.37
CA MET A 78 3.52 -17.51 14.31
C MET A 78 4.09 -17.14 15.69
N ASN A 79 5.24 -16.47 15.69
CA ASN A 79 5.82 -15.92 16.91
C ASN A 79 4.94 -14.75 17.39
N PRO A 80 4.56 -14.68 18.68
CA PRO A 80 3.77 -13.56 19.22
C PRO A 80 4.33 -12.18 18.86
N LYS A 81 5.65 -11.98 18.94
CA LYS A 81 6.28 -10.69 18.60
C LYS A 81 6.09 -10.31 17.13
N LYS A 82 6.15 -11.30 16.22
CA LYS A 82 5.92 -11.07 14.79
C LYS A 82 4.44 -10.84 14.49
N ALA A 83 3.55 -11.55 15.17
CA ALA A 83 2.11 -11.39 15.03
C ALA A 83 1.64 -9.98 15.44
N MET A 84 2.35 -9.31 16.35
CA MET A 84 2.05 -7.92 16.73
C MET A 84 2.08 -6.94 15.55
N SER A 85 2.92 -7.20 14.54
CA SER A 85 2.97 -6.34 13.34
C SER A 85 1.63 -6.26 12.63
N LEU A 86 0.71 -7.22 12.82
CA LEU A 86 -0.63 -7.14 12.25
C LEU A 86 -1.45 -5.97 12.77
N LEU A 87 -1.16 -5.50 13.99
CA LEU A 87 -1.91 -4.41 14.61
C LEU A 87 -1.60 -3.05 13.94
N ASP A 88 -0.49 -2.95 13.20
CA ASP A 88 -0.15 -1.74 12.43
C ASP A 88 -1.14 -1.55 11.28
N ASP A 89 -1.47 -0.29 10.93
CA ASP A 89 -2.60 0.05 10.05
C ASP A 89 -2.52 -0.58 8.67
N GLU A 90 -1.36 -0.54 8.03
CA GLU A 90 -1.11 -1.00 6.65
C GLU A 90 -0.95 -2.53 6.53
N MET A 91 -0.92 -3.23 7.66
CA MET A 91 -0.63 -4.66 7.69
C MET A 91 -1.92 -5.48 7.55
N LEU A 92 -1.85 -6.45 6.66
CA LEU A 92 -2.93 -7.36 6.29
C LEU A 92 -2.57 -8.81 6.66
N PHE A 93 -3.59 -9.63 6.84
CA PHE A 93 -3.47 -11.04 7.21
C PHE A 93 -4.13 -11.96 6.17
N GLU A 94 -3.42 -13.01 5.76
CA GLU A 94 -4.00 -14.10 4.98
C GLU A 94 -3.66 -15.46 5.59
N LEU A 95 -4.66 -16.35 5.66
CA LEU A 95 -4.50 -17.74 6.08
C LEU A 95 -4.84 -18.66 4.91
N ILE A 96 -3.85 -19.43 4.46
CA ILE A 96 -3.97 -20.38 3.36
C ILE A 96 -4.00 -21.80 3.93
N GLU A 97 -5.08 -22.54 3.69
CA GLU A 97 -5.19 -23.94 4.09
C GLU A 97 -4.59 -24.86 3.02
N LEU A 98 -3.60 -25.68 3.35
CA LEU A 98 -2.95 -26.58 2.38
C LEU A 98 -3.90 -27.64 1.84
N LYS A 99 -4.89 -28.05 2.64
CA LYS A 99 -5.87 -29.09 2.29
C LYS A 99 -6.76 -28.69 1.10
N SER A 100 -6.95 -27.39 0.83
CA SER A 100 -7.76 -26.94 -0.31
C SER A 100 -7.02 -27.12 -1.65
N PHE A 101 -5.69 -27.20 -1.63
CA PHE A 101 -4.88 -27.38 -2.83
C PHE A 101 -4.57 -28.84 -3.11
N VAL A 102 -4.21 -29.62 -2.08
CA VAL A 102 -3.70 -30.99 -2.25
C VAL A 102 -4.47 -32.07 -1.51
N GLY A 103 -5.62 -31.71 -0.94
CA GLY A 103 -6.49 -32.64 -0.24
C GLY A 103 -5.98 -33.06 1.14
N LYS A 104 -6.58 -34.14 1.66
CA LYS A 104 -6.42 -34.57 3.06
C LYS A 104 -5.22 -35.51 3.29
N LYS A 105 -4.51 -35.94 2.25
CA LYS A 105 -3.43 -36.93 2.37
C LYS A 105 -2.20 -36.33 3.09
N ALA A 106 -1.85 -36.90 4.25
CA ALA A 106 -0.79 -36.40 5.11
C ALA A 106 0.59 -36.31 4.41
N ASN A 107 0.92 -37.29 3.56
CA ASN A 107 2.19 -37.31 2.82
C ASN A 107 2.29 -36.19 1.78
N GLN A 108 1.19 -35.87 1.09
CA GLN A 108 1.14 -34.76 0.14
C GLN A 108 1.29 -33.42 0.87
N GLN A 109 0.57 -33.22 1.98
CA GLN A 109 0.72 -32.03 2.80
C GLN A 109 2.15 -31.89 3.34
N ARG A 110 2.79 -32.99 3.78
CA ARG A 110 4.19 -32.97 4.23
C ARG A 110 5.13 -32.54 3.12
N ARG A 111 5.04 -33.14 1.93
CA ARG A 111 5.88 -32.76 0.78
C ARG A 111 5.78 -31.28 0.44
N ILE A 112 4.58 -30.74 0.43
CA ILE A 112 4.33 -29.36 0.04
C ILE A 112 4.76 -28.36 1.11
N ARG A 113 4.58 -28.70 2.39
CA ARG A 113 5.18 -27.92 3.47
C ARG A 113 6.70 -27.85 3.32
N SER A 114 7.34 -29.00 3.10
CA SER A 114 8.78 -29.07 2.87
C SER A 114 9.20 -28.24 1.66
N ARG A 115 8.39 -28.22 0.60
CA ARG A 115 8.62 -27.36 -0.58
C ARG A 115 8.58 -25.88 -0.22
N ILE A 116 7.53 -25.40 0.45
CA ILE A 116 7.41 -23.96 0.82
C ILE A 116 8.54 -23.53 1.75
N ILE A 117 8.89 -24.36 2.73
CA ILE A 117 9.98 -24.08 3.66
C ILE A 117 11.32 -24.11 2.92
N GLY A 118 11.53 -25.12 2.07
CA GLY A 118 12.81 -25.41 1.44
C GLY A 118 13.84 -25.94 2.45
N SER A 119 15.02 -26.32 1.95
CA SER A 119 16.13 -26.75 2.82
C SER A 119 16.46 -25.67 3.84
N GLU A 120 16.40 -26.01 5.14
CA GLU A 120 16.68 -25.08 6.27
C GLU A 120 15.83 -23.80 6.27
N GLY A 121 14.68 -23.80 5.60
CA GLY A 121 13.86 -22.59 5.47
C GLY A 121 14.35 -21.60 4.43
N LYS A 122 15.32 -21.95 3.57
CA LYS A 122 15.92 -21.03 2.57
C LYS A 122 14.88 -20.41 1.62
N ILE A 123 13.90 -21.20 1.16
CA ILE A 123 12.87 -20.70 0.25
C ILE A 123 11.95 -19.74 0.97
N ARG A 124 11.45 -20.12 2.15
CA ARG A 124 10.62 -19.24 2.99
C ARG A 124 11.32 -17.91 3.29
N LYS A 125 12.57 -17.95 3.76
CA LYS A 125 13.35 -16.73 4.07
C LYS A 125 13.54 -15.84 2.84
N ARG A 126 13.72 -16.43 1.65
CA ARG A 126 13.81 -15.67 0.40
C ARG A 126 12.47 -15.04 0.00
N LEU A 127 11.36 -15.75 0.18
CA LEU A 127 10.03 -15.19 -0.04
C LEU A 127 9.79 -14.01 0.91
N GLU A 128 10.02 -14.20 2.21
CA GLU A 128 9.91 -13.15 3.25
C GLU A 128 10.74 -11.91 2.86
N ALA A 129 12.00 -12.09 2.45
CA ALA A 129 12.88 -10.98 2.07
C ALA A 129 12.45 -10.26 0.78
N LEU A 130 11.89 -10.97 -0.21
CA LEU A 130 11.46 -10.37 -1.48
C LEU A 130 10.14 -9.60 -1.34
N THR A 131 9.23 -10.12 -0.53
CA THR A 131 7.88 -9.55 -0.38
C THR A 131 7.72 -8.67 0.86
N ASN A 132 8.73 -8.59 1.74
CA ASN A 132 8.65 -7.91 3.03
C ASN A 132 7.50 -8.43 3.91
N CYS A 133 7.18 -9.72 3.80
CA CYS A 133 6.13 -10.36 4.58
C CYS A 133 6.69 -11.28 5.66
N GLU A 134 5.91 -11.47 6.70
CA GLU A 134 6.12 -12.47 7.73
C GLU A 134 5.35 -13.76 7.40
N ILE A 135 6.08 -14.85 7.12
CA ILE A 135 5.49 -16.11 6.66
C ILE A 135 5.72 -17.21 7.70
N THR A 136 4.64 -17.87 8.11
CA THR A 136 4.73 -19.04 8.99
C THR A 136 3.99 -20.23 8.41
N VAL A 137 4.68 -21.37 8.33
CA VAL A 137 4.10 -22.65 7.87
C VAL A 137 3.94 -23.56 9.08
N TYR A 138 2.71 -23.94 9.42
CA TYR A 138 2.43 -24.79 10.59
C TYR A 138 1.28 -25.75 10.32
N GLY A 139 1.49 -27.03 10.66
CA GLY A 139 0.44 -28.04 10.56
C GLY A 139 -0.08 -28.18 9.13
N GLY A 140 -1.32 -27.76 8.86
CA GLY A 140 -1.94 -27.79 7.52
C GLY A 140 -2.19 -26.41 6.94
N THR A 141 -1.57 -25.37 7.48
CA THR A 141 -1.87 -23.96 7.17
C THR A 141 -0.60 -23.16 6.96
N VAL A 142 -0.69 -22.12 6.12
CA VAL A 142 0.31 -21.07 5.96
C VAL A 142 -0.33 -19.76 6.38
N VAL A 143 0.35 -19.02 7.24
CA VAL A 143 -0.04 -17.68 7.65
C VAL A 143 0.93 -16.70 7.01
N ILE A 144 0.39 -15.64 6.44
CA ILE A 144 1.15 -14.54 5.84
C ILE A 144 0.63 -13.25 6.46
N ILE A 145 1.56 -12.39 6.89
CA ILE A 145 1.29 -11.03 7.32
C ILE A 145 2.18 -10.10 6.51
N GLY A 146 1.61 -9.05 5.94
CA GLY A 146 2.34 -8.15 5.04
C GLY A 146 1.52 -6.92 4.70
N ASP A 147 2.14 -5.96 4.02
CA ASP A 147 1.48 -4.80 3.43
C ASP A 147 0.59 -5.20 2.24
N ASP A 148 -0.15 -4.22 1.72
CA ASP A 148 -1.06 -4.36 0.58
C ASP A 148 -0.36 -4.80 -0.72
N LEU A 149 0.92 -4.46 -0.89
CA LEU A 149 1.72 -4.87 -2.05
C LEU A 149 2.37 -6.24 -1.85
N GLY A 150 2.96 -6.50 -0.69
CA GLY A 150 3.72 -7.70 -0.39
C GLY A 150 2.85 -8.92 -0.16
N LEU A 151 1.71 -8.77 0.55
CA LEU A 151 0.83 -9.88 0.88
C LEU A 151 0.33 -10.60 -0.40
N PRO A 152 -0.22 -9.92 -1.43
CA PRO A 152 -0.65 -10.58 -2.65
C PRO A 152 0.49 -11.25 -3.42
N MET A 153 1.68 -10.64 -3.43
CA MET A 153 2.88 -11.20 -4.08
C MET A 153 3.31 -12.50 -3.40
N ALA A 154 3.36 -12.52 -2.07
CA ALA A 154 3.69 -13.71 -1.29
C ALA A 154 2.62 -14.81 -1.46
N SER A 155 1.35 -14.41 -1.42
CA SER A 155 0.20 -15.29 -1.61
C SER A 155 0.24 -16.01 -2.96
N ASP A 156 0.42 -15.27 -4.05
CA ASP A 156 0.52 -15.80 -5.41
C ASP A 156 1.73 -16.73 -5.57
N ALA A 157 2.88 -16.36 -5.00
CA ALA A 157 4.07 -17.20 -5.01
C ALA A 157 3.84 -18.53 -4.26
N ILE A 158 3.24 -18.50 -3.08
CA ILE A 158 2.91 -19.70 -2.30
C ILE A 158 1.89 -20.57 -3.03
N LYS A 159 0.84 -19.97 -3.60
CA LYS A 159 -0.18 -20.67 -4.42
C LYS A 159 0.45 -21.36 -5.63
N LYS A 160 1.44 -20.75 -6.29
CA LYS A 160 2.21 -21.40 -7.37
C LYS A 160 3.04 -22.57 -6.89
N LEU A 161 3.75 -22.43 -5.77
CA LEU A 161 4.55 -23.51 -5.19
C LEU A 161 3.66 -24.70 -4.76
N LEU A 162 2.48 -24.39 -4.22
CA LEU A 162 1.43 -25.36 -3.88
C LEU A 162 0.97 -26.16 -5.11
N ASN A 163 0.80 -25.49 -6.24
CA ASN A 163 0.36 -26.07 -7.51
C ASN A 163 1.46 -26.76 -8.32
N GLY A 164 2.65 -26.96 -7.74
CA GLY A 164 3.69 -27.74 -8.40
C GLY A 164 4.80 -26.93 -9.08
N ALA A 165 4.70 -25.60 -9.13
CA ALA A 165 5.73 -24.76 -9.76
C ALA A 165 7.10 -24.91 -9.11
N GLU A 166 8.15 -24.76 -9.92
CA GLU A 166 9.54 -24.78 -9.47
C GLU A 166 9.91 -23.51 -8.70
N HIS A 167 10.84 -23.63 -7.75
CA HIS A 167 11.28 -22.50 -6.93
C HIS A 167 11.96 -21.39 -7.73
N GLY A 168 12.83 -21.76 -8.69
CA GLY A 168 13.62 -20.80 -9.46
C GLY A 168 12.76 -19.76 -10.20
N PRO A 169 11.83 -20.20 -11.07
CA PRO A 169 10.93 -19.30 -11.80
C PRO A 169 10.07 -18.42 -10.89
N VAL A 170 9.56 -18.96 -9.77
CA VAL A 170 8.73 -18.20 -8.82
C VAL A 170 9.54 -17.09 -8.16
N LEU A 171 10.75 -17.39 -7.67
CA LEU A 171 11.62 -16.41 -7.05
C LEU A 171 12.10 -15.35 -8.06
N LYS A 172 12.50 -15.77 -9.26
CA LYS A 172 12.91 -14.85 -10.34
C LYS A 172 11.79 -13.88 -10.70
N ARG A 173 10.54 -14.33 -10.74
CA ARG A 173 9.38 -13.45 -10.98
C ARG A 173 9.23 -12.40 -9.88
N LEU A 174 9.37 -12.79 -8.61
CA LEU A 174 9.30 -11.85 -7.48
C LEU A 174 10.44 -10.84 -7.51
N GLU A 175 11.66 -11.27 -7.82
CA GLU A 175 12.82 -10.39 -8.00
C GLU A 175 12.58 -9.34 -9.10
N LEU A 176 12.00 -9.75 -10.22
CA LEU A 176 11.65 -8.83 -11.32
C LEU A 176 10.58 -7.82 -10.91
N ILE A 177 9.54 -8.26 -10.20
CA ILE A 177 8.48 -7.36 -9.71
C ILE A 177 9.07 -6.34 -8.72
N ARG A 178 9.86 -6.78 -7.74
CA ARG A 178 10.53 -5.91 -6.78
C ARG A 178 11.48 -4.91 -7.46
N LYS A 179 12.24 -5.36 -8.46
CA LYS A 179 13.11 -4.49 -9.26
C LYS A 179 12.30 -3.42 -9.99
N LYS A 180 11.17 -3.79 -10.60
CA LYS A 180 10.27 -2.86 -11.30
C LYS A 180 9.67 -1.84 -10.33
N GLN A 181 9.16 -2.28 -9.18
CA GLN A 181 8.63 -1.40 -8.13
C GLN A 181 9.65 -0.35 -7.68
N ARG A 182 10.89 -0.77 -7.41
CA ARG A 182 11.99 0.14 -7.02
C ARG A 182 12.35 1.15 -8.10
N ILE A 183 12.20 0.78 -9.37
CA ILE A 183 12.46 1.69 -10.49
C ILE A 183 11.31 2.69 -10.61
N THR A 184 10.06 2.22 -10.58
CA THR A 184 8.87 3.06 -10.63
C THR A 184 8.81 4.07 -9.49
N SER A 185 9.12 3.67 -8.25
CA SER A 185 9.13 4.58 -7.11
C SER A 185 10.11 5.74 -7.32
N LYS A 186 11.31 5.47 -7.84
CA LYS A 186 12.32 6.50 -8.14
C LYS A 186 11.89 7.47 -9.24
N TYR A 187 11.11 7.02 -10.22
CA TYR A 187 10.65 7.89 -11.29
C TYR A 187 9.64 8.93 -10.78
N LEU A 188 8.78 8.58 -9.83
CA LEU A 188 7.79 9.50 -9.25
C LEU A 188 8.46 10.69 -8.55
N ASP A 189 9.56 10.46 -7.84
CA ASP A 189 10.32 11.51 -7.14
C ASP A 189 10.97 12.53 -8.10
N SER A 190 11.12 12.18 -9.38
CA SER A 190 11.82 13.01 -10.38
C SER A 190 10.90 13.89 -11.23
N ILE A 191 9.59 13.82 -11.06
CA ILE A 191 8.66 14.67 -11.81
C ILE A 191 8.65 16.07 -11.18
N HIS A 192 9.53 16.94 -11.66
CA HIS A 192 9.30 18.39 -11.55
C HIS A 192 8.12 18.74 -12.46
N THR A 193 7.00 19.15 -11.89
CA THR A 193 5.96 19.85 -12.63
C THR A 193 6.56 21.17 -13.09
N LYS A 194 6.99 21.27 -14.35
CA LYS A 194 7.26 22.59 -14.94
C LYS A 194 5.95 23.36 -14.86
N GLU A 195 5.91 24.42 -14.06
CA GLU A 195 4.89 25.45 -14.23
C GLU A 195 4.91 25.89 -15.70
N PRO A 196 3.76 26.25 -16.31
CA PRO A 196 3.76 26.79 -17.65
C PRO A 196 4.67 28.03 -17.62
N SER A 197 5.85 27.91 -18.23
CA SER A 197 6.79 29.01 -18.30
C SER A 197 6.06 30.18 -18.95
N SER A 198 5.95 31.31 -18.26
CA SER A 198 5.65 32.58 -18.88
C SER A 198 6.58 32.71 -20.09
N GLY A 199 5.99 32.86 -21.28
CA GLY A 199 6.72 32.80 -22.55
C GLY A 199 7.87 33.80 -22.59
N PHE A 200 8.78 33.60 -23.55
CA PHE A 200 9.97 34.44 -23.77
C PHE A 200 9.64 35.95 -23.89
N GLU A 201 8.38 36.27 -24.18
CA GLU A 201 7.78 37.61 -24.24
C GLU A 201 7.94 38.42 -22.94
N HIS A 202 7.95 37.79 -21.76
CA HIS A 202 8.08 38.52 -20.49
C HIS A 202 9.53 38.84 -20.09
N LEU A 203 10.51 38.24 -20.76
CA LEU A 203 11.94 38.43 -20.46
C LEU A 203 12.53 39.64 -21.18
N VAL A 204 11.88 40.12 -22.24
CA VAL A 204 12.35 41.23 -23.07
C VAL A 204 11.32 42.36 -23.01
N PRO A 205 11.61 43.47 -22.29
CA PRO A 205 10.70 44.61 -22.23
C PRO A 205 10.35 45.12 -23.63
N GLY A 206 9.05 45.25 -23.92
CA GLY A 206 8.53 45.77 -25.20
C GLY A 206 8.44 44.76 -26.36
N LEU A 207 8.81 43.48 -26.16
CA LEU A 207 8.74 42.47 -27.22
C LEU A 207 7.29 42.10 -27.58
N SER A 208 6.40 42.08 -26.59
CA SER A 208 4.94 41.96 -26.77
C SER A 208 4.40 43.04 -27.71
N ASP A 209 4.86 44.28 -27.52
CA ASP A 209 4.35 45.46 -28.23
C ASP A 209 4.81 45.46 -29.69
N VAL A 210 6.01 44.93 -29.97
CA VAL A 210 6.52 44.75 -31.34
C VAL A 210 5.75 43.65 -32.08
N ALA A 211 5.40 42.56 -31.40
CA ALA A 211 4.57 41.50 -31.99
C ALA A 211 3.17 42.00 -32.32
N GLU A 212 2.56 42.81 -31.43
CA GLU A 212 1.27 43.46 -31.68
C GLU A 212 1.33 44.46 -32.83
N ARG A 213 2.34 45.33 -32.90
CA ARG A 213 2.55 46.25 -34.05
C ARG A 213 2.65 45.51 -35.38
N ARG A 214 3.33 44.35 -35.40
CA ARG A 214 3.42 43.51 -36.61
C ARG A 214 2.07 42.95 -37.00
N ASN A 215 1.29 42.46 -36.03
CA ASN A 215 -0.05 41.92 -36.28
C ASN A 215 -1.05 42.99 -36.75
N ARG A 216 -0.88 44.26 -36.33
CA ARG A 216 -1.68 45.40 -36.84
C ARG A 216 -1.48 45.66 -38.33
N ARG A 217 -0.24 45.55 -38.84
CA ARG A 217 0.06 45.73 -40.29
C ARG A 217 -0.60 44.68 -41.19
N TYR A 218 -1.00 43.53 -40.66
CA TYR A 218 -1.57 42.42 -41.43
C TYR A 218 -3.10 42.31 -41.34
N LYS A 219 -3.78 43.27 -40.69
CA LYS A 219 -5.24 43.39 -40.86
C LYS A 219 -5.51 44.04 -42.23
N ASN A 220 -5.71 43.21 -43.25
CA ASN A 220 -6.18 43.62 -44.58
C ASN A 220 -7.66 44.08 -44.57
N SER A 221 -8.15 44.71 -43.50
CA SER A 221 -9.46 45.35 -43.50
C SER A 221 -9.28 46.79 -43.98
N GLN A 222 -9.80 47.11 -45.16
CA GLN A 222 -9.93 48.51 -45.57
C GLN A 222 -10.97 49.17 -44.65
N PRO A 223 -10.61 50.25 -43.93
CA PRO A 223 -11.55 50.96 -43.07
C PRO A 223 -12.64 51.62 -43.92
N ASP A 224 -13.90 51.57 -43.45
CA ASP A 224 -15.01 52.22 -44.15
C ASP A 224 -15.05 53.71 -43.76
N ILE A 225 -14.87 54.58 -44.75
CA ILE A 225 -14.78 56.04 -44.58
C ILE A 225 -16.09 56.64 -44.03
N ASN A 226 -17.19 55.90 -44.07
CA ASN A 226 -18.48 56.38 -43.53
C ASN A 226 -18.72 55.97 -42.06
N ASN A 227 -17.82 55.17 -41.46
CA ASN A 227 -17.89 54.79 -40.05
C ASN A 227 -17.00 55.71 -39.21
N GLU A 228 -17.58 56.47 -38.28
CA GLU A 228 -16.85 57.41 -37.41
C GLU A 228 -15.80 56.70 -36.53
N GLU A 229 -16.05 55.46 -36.10
CA GLU A 229 -15.09 54.67 -35.31
C GLU A 229 -13.84 54.33 -36.12
N ASP A 230 -14.01 53.77 -37.32
CA ASP A 230 -12.90 53.43 -38.22
C ASP A 230 -12.06 54.67 -38.58
N LEU A 231 -12.71 55.84 -38.71
CA LEU A 231 -12.05 57.10 -39.03
C LEU A 231 -11.25 57.64 -37.85
N SER A 232 -11.77 57.49 -36.62
CA SER A 232 -11.06 57.87 -35.39
C SER A 232 -9.83 56.98 -35.15
N GLU A 233 -9.96 55.67 -35.35
CA GLU A 233 -8.85 54.72 -35.24
C GLU A 233 -7.78 55.02 -36.31
N LEU A 234 -8.17 55.39 -37.53
CA LEU A 234 -7.26 55.80 -38.59
C LEU A 234 -6.51 57.11 -38.27
N MET A 235 -7.17 58.07 -37.61
CA MET A 235 -6.54 59.33 -37.19
C MET A 235 -5.52 59.10 -36.06
N GLU A 236 -5.85 58.33 -35.04
CA GLU A 236 -4.89 57.95 -33.97
C GLU A 236 -3.67 57.20 -34.54
N LEU A 237 -3.88 56.31 -35.51
CA LEU A 237 -2.81 55.58 -36.18
C LEU A 237 -1.85 56.50 -36.97
N SER A 238 -2.33 57.64 -37.46
CA SER A 238 -1.51 58.59 -38.23
C SER A 238 -0.58 59.44 -37.36
N ASP A 239 -0.98 59.75 -36.13
CA ASP A 239 -0.18 60.53 -35.18
C ASP A 239 1.04 59.74 -34.68
N ASP A 240 0.90 58.41 -34.59
CA ASP A 240 1.96 57.45 -34.20
C ASP A 240 3.04 57.23 -35.28
N GLU A 241 2.85 57.75 -36.51
CA GLU A 241 3.81 57.65 -37.62
C GLU A 241 4.75 58.87 -37.75
N THR A 242 4.77 59.79 -36.78
CA THR A 242 5.73 60.89 -36.75
C THR A 242 7.14 60.38 -36.41
N ILE A 243 7.96 60.18 -37.45
CA ILE A 243 9.39 59.89 -37.30
C ILE A 243 10.13 61.22 -37.12
N ASP A 244 10.52 61.53 -35.89
CA ASP A 244 11.48 62.59 -35.61
C ASP A 244 12.88 62.14 -36.07
N TRP A 245 13.34 62.68 -37.20
CA TRP A 245 14.73 62.55 -37.62
C TRP A 245 15.54 63.59 -36.86
N ALA A 246 16.23 63.17 -35.79
CA ALA A 246 17.28 63.98 -35.19
C ALA A 246 18.47 64.03 -36.18
N GLU A 247 18.79 65.22 -36.70
CA GLU A 247 20.07 65.45 -37.39
C GLU A 247 21.22 65.33 -36.37
N GLU A 248 22.33 64.69 -36.78
CA GLU A 248 23.54 64.43 -35.99
C GLU A 248 24.15 65.68 -35.33
#